data_AF-A0A8T5S3I3-F1
#
_entry.id   AF-A0A8T5S3I3-F1
#
_cell.length_a   1.000
_cell.length_b   1.000
_cell.length_c   1.000
_cell.angle_alpha   90.00
_cell.angle_beta   90.00
_cell.angle_gamma   90.00
#
_symmetry.space_group_name_H-M   'P 1'
#
loop_
_entity.id
_entity.type
_entity.pdbx_description
1 polymer ?
#
loop_
_entity_poly.entity_id
_entity_poly.type
_entity_poly.pdbx_seq_one_letter_code
_entity_poly.pdbx_strand_id
1 'polypeptide(L)'
;MKAIMDAKKQQELVKERVVSITDKVEYVLKIVLAPEAYNYLNSIKGKEPNVYRAIYNELINPEVIQSIDYLLAIIQQRGGVPKQIPLDAIIYLERKAKGIRSKIQVQRGDEMMDLGSFLTK
;
A
#
# COMPACT_ATOMS: atom_id res chain seq x y z
N MET A 1 38.26 -25.06 -13.17
CA MET A 1 37.43 -23.97 -13.74
C MET A 1 35.94 -24.32 -13.94
N LYS A 2 35.40 -25.48 -13.49
CA LYS A 2 33.95 -25.77 -13.55
C LYS A 2 33.17 -25.32 -12.30
N ALA A 3 33.76 -25.47 -11.11
CA ALA A 3 33.13 -25.11 -9.84
C ALA A 3 32.78 -23.61 -9.70
N ILE A 4 33.53 -22.71 -10.36
CA ILE A 4 33.26 -21.26 -10.35
C ILE A 4 32.07 -20.92 -11.25
N MET A 5 31.86 -21.67 -12.35
CA MET A 5 30.71 -21.50 -13.24
C MET A 5 29.42 -21.99 -12.60
N ASP A 6 29.45 -23.14 -11.91
CA ASP A 6 28.26 -23.69 -11.24
C ASP A 6 27.82 -22.82 -10.04
N ALA A 7 28.76 -22.24 -9.29
CA ALA A 7 28.46 -21.31 -8.21
C ALA A 7 27.84 -19.99 -8.71
N LYS A 8 28.33 -19.46 -9.85
CA LYS A 8 27.72 -18.28 -10.50
C LYS A 8 26.31 -18.57 -11.00
N LYS A 9 26.10 -19.75 -11.59
CA LYS A 9 24.78 -20.17 -12.11
C LYS A 9 23.76 -20.34 -10.99
N GLN A 10 24.18 -20.83 -9.81
CA GLN A 10 23.32 -20.86 -8.62
C GLN A 10 23.03 -19.46 -8.06
N GLN A 11 23.99 -18.54 -8.06
CA GLN A 11 23.76 -17.14 -7.65
C GLN A 11 22.85 -16.38 -8.63
N GLU A 12 22.96 -16.65 -9.93
CA GLU A 12 22.05 -16.12 -10.95
C GLU A 12 20.65 -16.73 -10.84
N LEU A 13 20.52 -18.04 -10.61
CA LEU A 13 19.21 -18.68 -10.36
C LEU A 13 18.56 -18.22 -9.04
N VAL A 14 19.34 -17.87 -8.01
CA VAL A 14 18.82 -17.22 -6.80
C VAL A 14 18.41 -15.78 -7.09
N LYS A 15 19.14 -15.05 -7.94
CA LYS A 15 18.73 -13.70 -8.41
C LYS A 15 17.49 -13.74 -9.30
N GLU A 16 17.30 -14.78 -10.13
CA GLU A 16 16.14 -14.96 -11.01
C GLU A 16 14.90 -15.52 -10.28
N ARG A 17 15.08 -16.38 -9.26
CA ARG A 17 13.97 -16.84 -8.39
C ARG A 17 13.37 -15.71 -7.57
N VAL A 18 14.11 -14.63 -7.38
CA VAL A 18 13.65 -13.42 -6.73
C VAL A 18 13.14 -12.46 -7.80
N VAL A 19 11.98 -12.77 -8.41
CA VAL A 19 11.02 -11.68 -8.66
C VAL A 19 10.85 -11.07 -7.27
N SER A 20 11.42 -9.88 -7.06
CA SER A 20 11.62 -9.35 -5.72
C SER A 20 10.28 -9.35 -4.99
N ILE A 21 10.27 -9.60 -3.69
CA ILE A 21 9.06 -9.39 -2.88
C ILE A 21 8.49 -8.00 -3.18
N THR A 22 9.37 -7.02 -3.43
CA THR A 22 9.02 -5.69 -3.93
C THR A 22 8.25 -5.73 -5.25
N ASP A 23 8.72 -6.44 -6.27
CA ASP A 23 8.08 -6.51 -7.58
C ASP A 23 6.71 -7.21 -7.50
N LYS A 24 6.62 -8.26 -6.69
CA LYS A 24 5.37 -8.97 -6.40
C LYS A 24 4.36 -8.04 -5.73
N VAL A 25 4.80 -7.29 -4.73
CA VAL A 25 3.97 -6.30 -4.05
C VAL A 25 3.55 -5.18 -5.01
N GLU A 26 4.45 -4.65 -5.84
CA GLU A 26 4.11 -3.62 -6.83
C GLU A 26 3.07 -4.13 -7.83
N TYR A 27 3.19 -5.38 -8.30
CA TYR A 27 2.19 -6.00 -9.18
C TYR A 27 0.84 -6.15 -8.49
N VAL A 28 0.81 -6.63 -7.24
CA VAL A 28 -0.43 -6.75 -6.47
C VAL A 28 -1.06 -5.37 -6.25
N LEU A 29 -0.28 -4.36 -5.85
CA LEU A 29 -0.77 -3.01 -5.65
C LEU A 29 -1.37 -2.43 -6.93
N LYS A 30 -0.74 -2.64 -8.08
CA LYS A 30 -1.25 -2.18 -9.38
C LYS A 30 -2.63 -2.77 -9.74
N ILE A 31 -2.93 -3.97 -9.25
CA ILE A 31 -4.19 -4.68 -9.56
C ILE A 31 -5.27 -4.36 -8.53
N VAL A 32 -4.89 -4.30 -7.25
CA VAL A 32 -5.80 -4.07 -6.13
C VAL A 32 -6.21 -2.60 -6.05
N LEU A 33 -5.35 -1.66 -6.44
CA LEU A 33 -5.69 -0.24 -6.49
C LEU A 33 -6.38 0.13 -7.80
N ALA A 34 -7.29 1.09 -7.74
CA ALA A 34 -7.81 1.75 -8.93
C ALA A 34 -6.65 2.49 -9.64
N PRO A 35 -6.68 2.65 -10.97
CA PRO A 35 -5.59 3.28 -11.72
C PRO A 35 -5.19 4.67 -11.19
N GLU A 36 -6.19 5.50 -10.89
CA GLU A 36 -6.01 6.83 -10.30
C GLU A 36 -5.42 6.77 -8.89
N ALA A 37 -5.81 5.77 -8.09
CA ALA A 37 -5.30 5.57 -6.73
C ALA A 37 -3.83 5.14 -6.76
N TYR A 38 -3.46 4.24 -7.68
CA TYR A 38 -2.08 3.81 -7.89
C TYR A 38 -1.19 4.96 -8.36
N ASN A 39 -1.67 5.74 -9.33
CA ASN A 39 -0.95 6.92 -9.82
C ASN A 39 -0.75 7.96 -8.72
N TYR A 40 -1.79 8.19 -7.90
CA TYR A 40 -1.70 9.11 -6.77
C TYR A 40 -0.69 8.63 -5.73
N LEU A 41 -0.72 7.35 -5.36
CA LEU A 41 0.24 6.73 -4.45
C LEU A 41 1.70 6.90 -4.95
N ASN A 42 1.93 6.70 -6.25
CA ASN A 42 3.24 6.94 -6.85
C ASN A 42 3.66 8.43 -6.84
N SER A 43 2.69 9.35 -6.97
CA SER A 43 2.97 10.77 -6.82
C SER A 43 3.41 11.13 -5.38
N ILE A 44 2.81 10.49 -4.38
CA ILE A 44 3.19 10.66 -2.96
C ILE A 44 4.61 10.10 -2.74
N LYS A 45 4.95 8.96 -3.36
CA LYS A 45 6.30 8.36 -3.28
C LYS A 45 7.41 9.36 -3.64
N GLY A 46 7.18 10.21 -4.65
CA GLY A 46 8.14 11.23 -5.08
C GLY A 46 8.11 12.53 -4.27
N LYS A 47 6.95 12.95 -3.76
CA LYS A 47 6.78 14.22 -3.03
C LYS A 47 7.06 14.09 -1.53
N GLU A 48 6.53 13.03 -0.92
CA GLU A 48 6.51 12.85 0.53
C GLU A 48 6.82 11.39 0.92
N PRO A 49 8.09 10.98 0.86
CA PRO A 49 8.50 9.58 1.08
C PRO A 49 8.08 9.01 2.44
N ASN A 50 8.05 9.85 3.49
CA ASN A 50 7.62 9.44 4.82
C ASN A 50 6.13 9.10 4.87
N VAL A 51 5.29 9.89 4.18
CA VAL A 51 3.85 9.65 4.06
C VAL A 51 3.62 8.41 3.22
N TYR A 52 4.33 8.25 2.11
CA TYR A 52 4.30 7.03 1.32
C TYR A 52 4.63 5.79 2.16
N ARG A 53 5.71 5.83 2.96
CA ARG A 53 6.09 4.70 3.82
C ARG A 53 5.01 4.37 4.86
N ALA A 54 4.36 5.39 5.44
CA ALA A 54 3.27 5.17 6.38
C ALA A 54 2.06 4.49 5.71
N ILE A 55 1.67 4.97 4.53
CA ILE A 55 0.59 4.36 3.73
C ILE A 55 0.97 2.93 3.33
N TYR A 56 2.21 2.72 2.89
CA TYR A 56 2.71 1.42 2.48
C TYR A 56 2.68 0.40 3.63
N ASN A 57 3.11 0.79 4.83
CA ASN A 57 3.07 -0.09 6.00
C ASN A 57 1.64 -0.45 6.44
N GLU A 58 0.67 0.45 6.19
CA GLU A 58 -0.75 0.14 6.44
C GLU A 58 -1.31 -0.84 5.40
N LEU A 59 -0.95 -0.66 4.12
CA LEU A 59 -1.43 -1.52 3.02
C LEU A 59 -0.74 -2.89 2.99
N ILE A 60 0.54 -2.92 3.32
CA ILE A 60 1.42 -4.09 3.23
C ILE A 60 1.96 -4.40 4.62
N ASN A 61 1.14 -5.09 5.41
CA ASN A 61 1.56 -5.63 6.70
C ASN A 61 2.38 -6.93 6.50
N PRO A 62 3.08 -7.44 7.53
CA PRO A 62 3.89 -8.66 7.41
C PRO A 62 3.09 -9.90 6.96
N GLU A 63 1.81 -9.98 7.32
CA GLU A 63 0.92 -11.09 6.91
C GLU A 63 0.63 -11.08 5.40
N VAL A 64 0.44 -9.89 4.81
CA VAL A 64 0.28 -9.70 3.36
C VAL A 64 1.55 -10.11 2.62
N ILE A 65 2.73 -9.79 3.17
CA ILE A 65 4.02 -10.20 2.59
C ILE A 65 4.15 -11.72 2.60
N GLN A 66 3.82 -12.38 3.71
CA GLN A 66 3.87 -13.84 3.82
C GLN A 66 2.90 -14.52 2.84
N SER A 67 1.78 -13.85 2.54
CA SER A 67 0.73 -14.37 1.67
C SER A 67 0.84 -13.90 0.21
N ILE A 68 1.91 -13.18 -0.16
CA ILE A 68 1.97 -12.48 -1.45
C ILE A 68 1.87 -13.43 -2.65
N ASP A 69 2.52 -14.60 -2.56
CA ASP A 69 2.49 -15.61 -3.61
C ASP A 69 1.09 -16.22 -3.78
N TYR A 70 0.38 -16.40 -2.67
CA TYR A 70 -1.00 -16.87 -2.69
C TYR A 70 -1.95 -15.82 -3.29
N LEU A 71 -1.77 -14.54 -2.93
CA LEU A 71 -2.53 -13.44 -3.50
C LEU A 71 -2.32 -13.34 -5.02
N LEU A 72 -1.08 -13.48 -5.48
CA LEU A 72 -0.76 -13.54 -6.90
C LEU A 72 -1.46 -14.69 -7.61
N ALA A 73 -1.42 -15.89 -7.03
CA ALA A 73 -2.09 -17.06 -7.60
C ALA A 73 -3.61 -16.85 -7.74
N ILE A 74 -4.26 -16.27 -6.72
CA ILE A 74 -5.69 -15.93 -6.79
C ILE A 74 -5.98 -14.92 -7.90
N ILE A 75 -5.18 -13.85 -7.98
CA ILE A 75 -5.35 -12.79 -8.98
C ILE A 75 -5.23 -13.37 -10.39
N GLN A 76 -4.23 -14.22 -10.62
CA GLN A 76 -4.02 -14.89 -11.91
C GLN A 76 -5.18 -15.83 -12.27
N GLN A 77 -5.67 -16.61 -11.31
CA GLN A 77 -6.79 -17.54 -11.53
C GLN A 77 -8.11 -16.82 -11.81
N ARG A 78 -8.36 -15.69 -11.16
CA ARG A 78 -9.64 -14.95 -11.25
C ARG A 78 -9.63 -13.82 -12.27
N GLY A 79 -8.47 -13.54 -12.89
CA GLY A 79 -8.30 -12.45 -13.84
C GLY A 79 -8.35 -11.05 -13.22
N GLY A 80 -8.16 -10.92 -11.90
CA GLY A 80 -8.17 -9.64 -11.19
C GLY A 80 -8.90 -9.66 -9.85
N VAL A 81 -9.19 -8.46 -9.34
CA VAL A 81 -9.88 -8.22 -8.07
C VAL A 81 -11.23 -7.55 -8.37
N PRO A 82 -12.36 -8.07 -7.85
CA PRO A 82 -13.69 -7.58 -8.20
C PRO A 82 -13.98 -6.15 -7.71
N LYS A 83 -13.29 -5.69 -6.66
CA LYS A 83 -13.41 -4.32 -6.14
C LYS A 83 -12.03 -3.75 -5.88
N GLN A 84 -11.68 -2.71 -6.62
CA GLN A 84 -10.42 -2.01 -6.45
C GLN A 84 -10.52 -0.97 -5.32
N ILE A 85 -9.39 -0.71 -4.67
CA ILE A 85 -9.26 0.34 -3.66
C ILE A 85 -9.30 1.69 -4.38
N PRO A 86 -10.29 2.55 -4.08
CA PRO A 86 -10.47 3.83 -4.75
C PRO A 86 -9.46 4.88 -4.28
N LEU A 87 -9.38 5.99 -5.03
CA LEU A 87 -8.51 7.12 -4.70
C LEU A 87 -8.79 7.69 -3.31
N ASP A 88 -10.06 7.80 -2.92
CA ASP A 88 -10.47 8.36 -1.63
C ASP A 88 -9.87 7.59 -0.44
N ALA A 89 -9.68 6.28 -0.58
CA ALA A 89 -9.03 5.47 0.45
C ALA A 89 -7.56 5.85 0.60
N ILE A 90 -6.84 6.10 -0.50
CA ILE A 90 -5.44 6.54 -0.45
C ILE A 90 -5.33 7.95 0.11
N ILE A 91 -6.23 8.87 -0.26
CA ILE A 91 -6.29 10.23 0.30
C ILE A 91 -6.57 10.17 1.81
N TYR A 92 -7.48 9.28 2.24
CA TYR A 92 -7.74 9.07 3.66
C TYR A 92 -6.48 8.60 4.41
N LEU A 93 -5.75 7.62 3.86
CA LEU A 93 -4.52 7.12 4.46
C LEU A 93 -3.42 8.19 4.49
N GLU A 94 -3.31 9.01 3.45
CA GLU A 94 -2.41 10.15 3.40
C GLU A 94 -2.74 11.18 4.50
N ARG A 95 -4.02 11.57 4.64
CA ARG A 95 -4.46 12.48 5.71
C ARG A 95 -4.19 11.90 7.10
N LYS A 96 -4.45 10.61 7.30
CA LYS A 96 -4.15 9.89 8.55
C LYS A 96 -2.65 9.93 8.84
N ALA A 97 -1.81 9.62 7.86
CA ALA A 97 -0.35 9.66 7.99
C ALA A 97 0.18 11.07 8.29
N LYS A 98 -0.44 12.11 7.72
CA LYS A 98 -0.15 13.51 8.00
C LYS A 98 -0.72 14.02 9.34
N GLY A 99 -1.46 13.18 10.07
CA GLY A 99 -2.12 13.59 11.31
C GLY A 99 -3.26 14.60 11.12
N ILE A 100 -3.77 14.76 9.89
CA ILE A 100 -4.89 15.64 9.58
C ILE A 100 -6.16 14.95 10.07
N ARG A 101 -6.53 15.23 11.33
CA ARG A 101 -7.84 14.83 11.86
C ARG A 101 -8.92 15.66 11.18
N SER A 102 -10.02 15.03 10.81
CA SER A 102 -11.25 15.70 10.38
C SER A 102 -11.81 16.53 11.54
N LYS A 103 -11.23 17.70 11.82
CA LYS A 103 -11.78 18.65 12.79
C LYS A 103 -12.94 19.38 12.12
N ILE A 104 -14.09 18.72 12.05
CA ILE A 104 -15.34 19.45 11.84
C ILE A 104 -15.59 20.15 13.17
N GLN A 105 -15.40 21.46 13.21
CA GLN A 105 -15.72 22.27 14.37
C GLN A 105 -17.21 22.59 14.33
N VAL A 106 -17.90 22.25 15.41
CA VAL A 106 -19.31 22.52 15.64
C VAL A 106 -19.40 23.57 16.72
N GLN A 107 -20.17 24.62 16.47
CA GLN A 107 -20.46 25.64 17.47
C GLN A 107 -21.64 25.18 18.32
N ARG A 108 -21.43 25.01 19.64
CA ARG A 108 -22.49 24.75 20.60
C ARG A 108 -22.54 25.92 21.59
N GLY A 109 -23.43 26.88 21.33
CA GLY A 109 -23.43 28.15 22.07
C GLY A 109 -22.17 28.96 21.77
N ASP A 110 -21.44 29.37 22.81
CA ASP A 110 -20.19 30.15 22.69
C ASP A 110 -18.93 29.29 22.58
N GLU A 111 -19.03 27.96 22.67
CA GLU A 111 -17.88 27.05 22.59
C GLU A 111 -17.80 26.35 21.22
N MET A 112 -16.60 26.36 20.63
CA MET A 112 -16.26 25.56 19.45
C MET A 112 -15.76 24.19 19.89
N MET A 113 -16.41 23.12 19.43
CA MET A 113 -16.06 21.75 19.77
C MET A 113 -15.95 20.86 18.54
N ASP A 114 -15.08 19.83 18.58
CA ASP A 114 -14.96 18.86 17.49
C ASP A 114 -16.23 17.98 17.40
N LEU A 115 -16.73 17.74 16.18
CA LEU A 115 -17.94 16.94 15.89
C LEU A 115 -17.87 15.53 16.50
N GLY A 116 -16.69 14.91 16.52
CA GLY A 116 -16.49 13.60 17.14
C GLY A 116 -16.79 13.61 18.65
N SER A 117 -16.41 14.67 19.34
CA SER A 117 -16.71 14.89 20.77
C SER A 117 -18.16 15.31 20.99
N PHE A 118 -18.81 15.90 19.98
CA PHE A 118 -20.23 16.26 20.02
C PHE A 118 -21.13 15.02 19.91
N LEU A 119 -20.80 14.06 19.04
CA LEU A 119 -21.62 12.88 18.77
C LEU A 119 -21.49 11.74 19.80
N THR A 120 -20.52 11.82 20.71
CA THR A 120 -20.27 10.81 21.75
C THR A 120 -20.92 11.14 23.11
N LYS A 121 -21.57 12.29 23.23
CA LYS A 121 -22.39 12.69 24.38
C LYS A 121 -23.87 12.61 24.04
#